data_AF-A0AA41XN95-F1
#
_entry.id   AF-A0AA41XN95-F1
#
_cell.length_a   1.000
_cell.length_b   1.000
_cell.length_c   1.000
_cell.angle_alpha   90.00
_cell.angle_beta   90.00
_cell.angle_gamma   90.00
#
_symmetry.space_group_name_H-M   'P 1'
#
loop_
_entity.id
_entity.type
_entity.pdbx_description
1 polymer ?
#
loop_
_entity_poly.entity_id
_entity_poly.type
_entity_poly.pdbx_seq_one_letter_code
_entity_poly.pdbx_strand_id
1 'polypeptide(L)' 'MTTYEAGTLLTCGHEGCGCRVRIEAPCHCSGAGEPYRCTCGDELTPVK' A
#
# COMPACT_ATOMS: atom_id res chain seq x y z
N MET A 1 8.68 -6.44 -8.08
CA MET A 1 7.33 -6.08 -8.58
C MET A 1 6.37 -6.41 -7.47
N THR A 2 5.89 -5.41 -6.74
CA THR A 2 5.04 -5.66 -5.57
C THR A 2 3.59 -5.37 -5.95
N THR A 3 3.00 -6.25 -6.77
CA THR A 3 1.54 -6.28 -6.88
C THR A 3 1.02 -6.95 -5.61
N TYR A 4 0.20 -6.22 -4.87
CA TYR A 4 -0.48 -6.76 -3.72
C TYR A 4 -1.76 -7.48 -4.16
N GLU A 5 -1.98 -8.67 -3.64
CA GLU A 5 -3.18 -9.45 -3.92
C GLU A 5 -4.40 -8.81 -3.26
N ALA A 6 -5.58 -9.10 -3.81
CA ALA A 6 -6.84 -8.69 -3.20
C ALA A 6 -6.92 -9.17 -1.74
N GLY A 7 -7.41 -8.31 -0.85
CA GLY A 7 -7.48 -8.55 0.58
C GLY A 7 -6.23 -8.15 1.38
N THR A 8 -5.09 -7.90 0.73
CA THR A 8 -3.87 -7.42 1.40
C THR A 8 -4.16 -6.12 2.13
N LEU A 9 -3.78 -6.06 3.41
CA LEU A 9 -3.90 -4.86 4.23
C LEU A 9 -2.54 -4.16 4.29
N LEU A 10 -2.50 -2.89 3.89
CA LEU A 10 -1.34 -2.04 4.00
C LEU A 10 -1.52 -1.02 5.13
N THR A 11 -0.43 -0.63 5.75
CA THR A 11 -0.35 0.42 6.77
C THR A 11 0.74 1.42 6.43
N CYS A 12 0.53 2.69 6.78
CA CYS A 12 1.55 3.72 6.59
C CYS A 12 2.74 3.47 7.52
N GLY A 13 3.96 3.62 6.99
CA GLY A 13 5.20 3.51 7.76
C GLY A 13 5.48 4.69 8.69
N HIS A 14 4.82 5.83 8.49
CA HIS A 14 5.00 7.01 9.32
C HIS A 14 4.38 6.83 10.72
N GLU A 15 5.19 7.02 11.76
CA GLU A 15 4.74 6.99 13.15
C GLU A 15 3.63 8.03 13.37
N GLY A 16 2.54 7.63 14.01
CA GLY A 16 1.41 8.50 14.32
C GLY A 16 0.43 8.76 13.17
N CYS A 17 0.72 8.37 11.93
CA CYS A 17 -0.23 8.53 10.82
C CYS A 17 -1.39 7.52 10.90
N GLY A 18 -1.07 6.24 11.09
CA GLY A 18 -2.06 5.19 11.32
C GLY A 18 -2.97 4.84 10.14
N CYS A 19 -2.78 5.45 8.96
CA CYS A 19 -3.56 5.14 7.76
C CYS A 19 -3.43 3.66 7.38
N ARG A 20 -4.57 3.07 7.01
CA ARG A 20 -4.67 1.69 6.53
C ARG A 20 -5.49 1.64 5.26
N VAL A 21 -5.05 0.85 4.31
CA VAL A 21 -5.79 0.59 3.06
C VAL A 21 -5.85 -0.90 2.81
N ARG A 22 -6.97 -1.38 2.30
CA ARG A 22 -7.11 -2.75 1.83
C ARG A 22 -7.12 -2.73 0.31
N ILE A 23 -6.38 -3.65 -0.29
CA ILE A 23 -6.40 -3.84 -1.73
C ILE A 23 -7.68 -4.59 -2.10
N GLU A 24 -8.56 -3.95 -2.87
CA GLU A 24 -9.78 -4.60 -3.36
C GLU A 24 -9.52 -5.49 -4.58
N ALA A 25 -8.63 -5.03 -5.48
CA ALA A 25 -8.19 -5.78 -6.65
C ALA A 25 -6.72 -5.45 -6.98
N PRO A 26 -5.94 -6.41 -7.51
CA PRO A 26 -4.59 -6.16 -7.95
C PRO A 26 -4.55 -5.13 -9.09
N CYS A 27 -3.60 -4.19 -9.01
CA CYS A 27 -3.36 -3.24 -10.09
C CYS A 27 -2.42 -3.86 -11.14
N HIS A 28 -2.80 -3.77 -12.41
CA HIS A 28 -2.03 -4.28 -13.56
C HIS A 28 -1.54 -3.17 -14.51
N CYS A 29 -1.65 -1.91 -14.09
CA CYS A 29 -1.18 -0.78 -14.90
C CYS A 29 0.36 -0.73 -14.97
N SER A 30 0.90 -0.05 -15.99
CA SER A 30 2.32 0.33 -16.00
C SER A 30 2.62 1.16 -14.76
N GLY A 31 3.53 0.67 -13.90
CA GLY A 31 3.81 1.25 -12.58
C GLY A 31 3.28 0.42 -11.40
N ALA A 32 2.59 -0.70 -11.62
CA ALA A 32 2.10 -1.60 -10.55
C ALA A 32 3.20 -2.20 -9.64
N GLY A 33 4.48 -1.97 -9.95
CA GLY A 33 5.59 -2.34 -9.09
C GLY A 33 6.01 -1.26 -8.09
N GLU A 34 5.45 -0.05 -8.17
CA GLU A 34 5.75 1.04 -7.25
C GLU A 34 4.98 0.92 -5.93
N PRO A 35 5.56 1.37 -4.82
CA PRO A 35 4.91 1.38 -3.52
C PRO A 35 3.71 2.33 -3.53
N TYR A 36 2.62 1.92 -2.87
CA TYR A 36 1.53 2.84 -2.58
C TYR A 36 2.01 3.91 -1.60
N ARG A 37 1.69 5.17 -1.87
CA ARG A 37 2.05 6.28 -0.98
C ARG A 37 0.85 6.76 -0.20
N CYS A 38 1.05 6.97 1.09
CA CYS A 38 0.09 7.68 1.92
C CYS A 38 0.12 9.17 1.58
N THR A 39 -0.97 9.89 1.86
CA THR A 39 -1.04 11.35 1.68
C THR A 39 0.00 12.11 2.53
N CYS A 40 0.50 11.52 3.62
CA CYS A 40 1.60 12.10 4.40
C CYS A 40 2.96 12.04 3.68
N GLY A 41 3.07 11.33 2.55
CA GLY A 41 4.28 11.18 1.75
C GLY A 41 5.01 9.85 1.92
N ASP A 42 4.75 9.16 3.04
CA ASP A 42 5.38 7.88 3.39
C ASP A 42 4.80 6.68 2.64
N GLU A 43 5.54 5.58 2.62
CA GLU A 43 5.13 4.35 1.95
C GLU A 43 4.10 3.57 2.77
N LEU A 44 3.17 2.94 2.07
CA LEU A 44 2.23 1.97 2.61
C LEU A 44 2.86 0.58 2.46
N THR A 45 3.02 -0.13 3.58
CA THR A 45 3.64 -1.46 3.63
C THR A 45 2.66 -2.49 4.19
N PRO A 46 2.79 -3.79 3.84
CA PRO A 46 1.93 -4.83 4.39
C PRO A 46 1.96 -4.85 5.91
N VAL A 47 0.78 -4.97 6.51
CA VAL A 47 0.68 -5.28 7.95
C VAL A 47 1.20 -6.70 8.16
N LYS A 48 2.10 -6.88 9.12
CA LYS A 48 2.62 -8.20 9.53
C LYS A 48 1.57 -9.02 10.25
#